data_AF-A0A2K5APH1-F1
#
_entry.id   AF-A0A2K5APH1-F1
#
_cell.length_a   1.000
_cell.length_b   1.000
_cell.length_c   1.000
_cell.angle_alpha   90.00
_cell.angle_beta   90.00
_cell.angle_gamma   90.00
#
_symmetry.space_group_name_H-M   'P 1'
#
loop_
_entity.id
_entity.type
_entity.pdbx_description
1 polymer ?
#
loop_
_entity_poly.entity_id
_entity_poly.type
_entity_poly.pdbx_seq_one_letter_code
_entity_poly.pdbx_strand_id
1 'polypeptide(L)'
;MVELRAKSVAVLIPLEKVTSCLLELGFVLEKDALVVSDGRFWRKMLFIRGSECVSVSEEIGDAYPRDPVISMYASDDTIGRIREVLKLGSI
;
A
#
# COMPACT_ATOMS: atom_id res chain seq x y z
N MET A 1 6.54 -20.78 12.49
CA MET A 1 6.35 -19.31 12.47
C MET A 1 6.52 -18.86 11.03
N VAL A 2 5.61 -18.03 10.52
CA VAL A 2 5.74 -17.47 9.17
C VAL A 2 6.75 -16.33 9.21
N GLU A 3 7.76 -16.35 8.35
CA GLU A 3 8.74 -15.26 8.23
C GLU A 3 8.09 -14.09 7.49
N LEU A 4 8.19 -12.88 8.07
CA LEU A 4 7.66 -11.65 7.49
C LEU A 4 8.79 -10.82 6.91
N ARG A 5 8.52 -10.17 5.77
CA ARG A 5 9.50 -9.38 5.03
C ARG A 5 8.99 -8.00 4.72
N ALA A 6 9.89 -7.04 4.77
CA ALA A 6 9.63 -5.66 4.37
C ALA A 6 9.87 -5.50 2.86
N LYS A 7 8.89 -4.95 2.15
CA LYS A 7 8.99 -4.57 0.73
C LYS A 7 8.26 -3.25 0.49
N SER A 8 8.75 -2.45 -0.45
CA SER A 8 8.08 -1.21 -0.86
C SER A 8 8.13 -1.07 -2.38
N VAL A 9 7.06 -0.57 -2.97
CA VAL A 9 6.89 -0.44 -4.42
C VAL A 9 6.00 0.75 -4.73
N ALA A 10 6.40 1.57 -5.70
CA ALA A 10 5.54 2.58 -6.29
C ALA A 10 4.67 1.92 -7.37
N VAL A 11 3.38 2.26 -7.42
CA VAL A 11 2.42 1.62 -8.31
C VAL A 11 1.72 2.65 -9.19
N LEU A 12 1.67 2.38 -10.49
CA LEU A 12 0.94 3.20 -11.47
C LEU A 12 -0.54 2.77 -11.51
N ILE A 13 -1.20 2.80 -10.35
CA ILE A 13 -2.59 2.36 -10.17
C ILE A 13 -3.29 3.33 -9.21
N PRO A 14 -4.56 3.73 -9.48
CA PRO A 14 -5.31 4.59 -8.58
C PRO A 14 -5.43 4.03 -7.17
N LEU A 15 -5.41 4.93 -6.18
CA LEU A 15 -5.48 4.61 -4.76
C LEU A 15 -6.71 3.75 -4.40
N GLU A 16 -7.85 4.03 -5.04
CA GLU A 16 -9.11 3.30 -4.80
C GLU A 16 -8.97 1.84 -5.20
N LYS A 17 -8.29 1.55 -6.31
CA LYS A 17 -8.07 0.19 -6.76
C LYS A 17 -7.11 -0.56 -5.84
N VAL A 18 -6.04 0.10 -5.40
CA VAL A 18 -5.13 -0.47 -4.38
C VAL A 18 -5.90 -0.83 -3.11
N THR A 19 -6.73 0.10 -2.64
CA THR A 19 -7.54 -0.06 -1.43
C THR A 19 -8.52 -1.22 -1.55
N SER A 20 -9.31 -1.29 -2.63
CA SER A 20 -10.24 -2.39 -2.87
C SER A 20 -9.54 -3.74 -2.92
N CYS A 21 -8.38 -3.83 -3.58
CA CYS A 21 -7.61 -5.07 -3.62
C CYS A 21 -7.14 -5.53 -2.23
N LEU A 22 -6.70 -4.61 -1.36
CA LEU A 22 -6.30 -4.97 0.01
C LEU A 22 -7.50 -5.45 0.83
N LEU A 23 -8.66 -4.81 0.68
CA LEU A 23 -9.90 -5.23 1.34
C LEU A 23 -10.35 -6.62 0.86
N GLU A 24 -10.28 -6.90 -0.44
CA GLU A 24 -10.59 -8.22 -1.02
C GLU A 24 -9.64 -9.32 -0.52
N LEU A 25 -8.38 -8.97 -0.25
CA LEU A 25 -7.40 -9.87 0.38
C LEU A 25 -7.63 -10.05 1.89
N GLY A 26 -8.66 -9.42 2.47
CA GLY A 26 -9.02 -9.55 3.86
C GLY A 26 -8.21 -8.67 4.81
N PHE A 27 -7.52 -7.64 4.29
CA PHE A 27 -6.98 -6.60 5.15
C PHE A 27 -8.09 -5.65 5.59
N VAL A 28 -7.93 -5.08 6.77
CA VAL A 28 -8.83 -4.05 7.32
C VAL A 28 -8.09 -2.73 7.37
N LEU A 29 -8.74 -1.64 6.95
CA LEU A 29 -8.23 -0.29 7.12
C LEU A 29 -8.26 0.07 8.61
N GLU A 30 -7.08 0.15 9.23
CA GLU A 30 -6.91 0.50 10.65
C GLU A 30 -6.83 2.01 10.83
N LYS A 31 -6.13 2.71 9.92
CA LYS A 31 -5.87 4.14 10.06
C LYS A 31 -5.79 4.84 8.71
N ASP A 32 -6.36 6.04 8.65
CA ASP A 32 -6.21 6.99 7.54
C ASP A 32 -5.77 8.33 8.14
N ALA A 33 -4.70 8.91 7.60
CA ALA A 33 -4.13 10.14 8.10
C ALA A 33 -3.60 11.02 6.96
N LEU A 34 -3.74 12.32 7.13
CA LEU A 34 -3.06 13.33 6.34
C LEU A 34 -1.76 13.74 7.03
N VAL A 35 -0.66 13.67 6.31
CA VAL A 35 0.68 14.00 6.81
C VAL A 35 1.28 15.08 5.94
N VAL A 36 1.87 16.09 6.56
CA VAL A 36 2.65 17.11 5.87
C VAL A 36 4.13 16.77 6.05
N SER A 37 4.86 16.61 4.95
CA SER A 37 6.32 16.39 4.94
C SER A 37 6.92 17.19 3.80
N ASP A 38 7.97 17.95 4.09
CA ASP A 38 8.74 18.70 3.08
C ASP A 38 7.86 19.63 2.22
N GLY A 39 6.87 20.26 2.85
CA GLY A 39 5.91 21.15 2.18
C GLY A 39 4.89 20.44 1.29
N ARG A 40 4.84 19.10 1.32
CA ARG A 40 3.91 18.27 0.54
C ARG A 40 2.88 17.61 1.45
N PHE A 41 1.69 17.40 0.92
CA PHE A 41 0.61 16.70 1.59
C PHE A 41 0.58 15.24 1.15
N TRP A 42 0.47 14.34 2.12
CA TRP A 42 0.44 12.91 1.90
C TRP A 42 -0.78 12.33 2.56
N ARG A 43 -1.58 11.57 1.82
CA ARG A 43 -2.55 10.66 2.42
C ARG A 43 -1.85 9.35 2.73
N LYS A 44 -1.91 8.90 3.98
CA LYS A 44 -1.32 7.65 4.46
C LYS A 44 -2.39 6.77 5.07
N MET A 45 -2.53 5.57 4.52
CA MET A 45 -3.47 4.55 4.99
C MET A 45 -2.71 3.32 5.49
N LEU A 46 -3.12 2.77 6.63
CA LEU A 46 -2.58 1.55 7.21
C LEU A 46 -3.64 0.46 7.19
N PHE A 47 -3.29 -0.67 6.61
CA PHE A 47 -4.10 -1.87 6.49
C PHE A 47 -3.46 -3.00 7.30
N ILE A 48 -4.25 -3.76 8.06
CA ILE A 48 -3.77 -4.84 8.94
C ILE A 48 -4.54 -6.13 8.66
N ARG A 49 -3.82 -7.26 8.67
CA ARG A 49 -4.38 -8.62 8.62
C ARG A 49 -3.56 -9.55 9.52
N GLY A 50 -4.03 -9.76 10.74
CA GLY A 50 -3.27 -10.51 11.75
C GLY A 50 -1.96 -9.79 12.08
N SER A 51 -0.81 -10.46 11.86
CA SER A 51 0.52 -9.87 12.05
C SER A 51 1.08 -9.15 10.81
N GLU A 52 0.36 -9.19 9.68
CA GLU A 52 0.79 -8.53 8.44
C GLU A 52 0.22 -7.12 8.39
N CYS A 53 1.00 -6.18 7.85
CA CYS A 53 0.54 -4.82 7.61
C CYS A 53 0.97 -4.29 6.26
N VAL A 54 0.13 -3.43 5.68
CA VAL A 54 0.37 -2.74 4.42
C VAL A 54 0.06 -1.27 4.61
N SER A 55 1.01 -0.41 4.31
CA SER A 55 0.86 1.04 4.27
C SER A 55 0.75 1.49 2.82
N VAL A 56 -0.23 2.33 2.52
CA VAL A 56 -0.36 2.98 1.20
C VAL A 56 -0.22 4.49 1.41
N SER A 57 0.69 5.11 0.67
CA SER A 57 0.95 6.55 0.73
C SER A 57 0.77 7.18 -0.64
N GLU A 58 -0.01 8.24 -0.74
CA GLU A 58 -0.22 9.01 -1.98
C GLU A 58 0.05 10.48 -1.70
N GLU A 59 0.83 11.14 -2.57
CA GLU A 59 1.01 12.60 -2.53
C GLU A 59 -0.23 13.27 -3.12
N ILE A 60 -0.80 14.22 -2.39
CA ILE A 60 -2.00 14.97 -2.77
C ILE A 60 -1.71 16.47 -2.85
N GLY A 61 -2.54 17.22 -3.59
CA GLY A 61 -2.43 18.68 -3.69
C GLY A 61 -1.58 19.18 -4.86
N ASP A 62 -0.99 18.30 -5.65
CA ASP A 62 -0.49 18.61 -6.99
C ASP A 62 -1.63 18.44 -8.02
N ALA A 63 -1.53 19.10 -9.19
CA ALA A 63 -2.54 19.03 -10.26
C ALA A 63 -2.73 17.60 -10.80
N TYR A 64 -1.74 16.75 -10.59
CA TYR A 64 -1.77 15.32 -10.93
C TYR A 64 -1.32 14.51 -9.71
N PRO A 65 -2.16 13.57 -9.20
CA PRO A 65 -1.74 12.69 -8.11
C PRO A 65 -0.54 11.84 -8.55
N ARG A 66 0.44 11.68 -7.67
CA ARG A 66 1.59 10.81 -7.93
C ARG A 66 1.21 9.35 -7.69
N ASP A 67 1.96 8.46 -8.33
CA ASP A 67 1.88 7.01 -8.12
C ASP A 67 1.91 6.67 -6.63
N PRO A 68 0.87 6.00 -6.09
CA PRO A 68 0.87 5.56 -4.71
C PRO A 68 2.06 4.65 -4.41
N VAL A 69 2.63 4.82 -3.22
CA VAL A 69 3.67 3.94 -2.70
C VAL A 69 3.04 2.96 -1.72
N ILE A 70 3.22 1.68 -1.99
CA ILE A 70 2.78 0.58 -1.14
C ILE A 70 4.00 0.03 -0.41
N SER A 71 3.96 0.08 0.92
CA SER A 71 4.94 -0.54 1.81
C SER A 71 4.29 -1.70 2.55
N MET A 72 4.91 -2.87 2.52
CA MET A 72 4.38 -4.12 3.06
C MET A 72 5.33 -4.68 4.10
N TYR A 73 4.79 -5.18 5.20
CA TYR A 73 5.45 -6.09 6.12
C TYR A 73 4.57 -7.34 6.23
N ALA A 74 4.86 -8.33 5.38
CA ALA A 74 3.98 -9.48 5.15
C ALA A 74 4.79 -10.72 4.74
N SER A 75 4.12 -11.87 4.69
CA SER A 75 4.73 -13.10 4.18
C SER A 75 4.99 -13.03 2.67
N ASP A 76 5.90 -13.85 2.17
CA ASP A 76 6.21 -13.92 0.73
C ASP A 76 4.97 -14.31 -0.12
N ASP A 77 4.05 -15.14 0.41
CA ASP A 77 2.77 -15.46 -0.26
C ASP A 77 1.89 -14.23 -0.41
N THR A 78 1.71 -13.47 0.68
CA THR A 78 0.91 -12.23 0.66
C THR A 78 1.51 -11.18 -0.27
N ILE A 79 2.84 -10.99 -0.21
CA ILE A 79 3.54 -10.07 -1.11
C ILE A 79 3.36 -10.52 -2.56
N GLY A 80 3.48 -11.82 -2.84
CA GLY A 80 3.24 -12.40 -4.16
C GLY A 80 1.83 -12.10 -4.67
N ARG A 81 0.80 -12.35 -3.86
CA ARG A 81 -0.60 -12.09 -4.21
C ARG A 81 -0.87 -10.60 -4.46
N ILE A 82 -0.36 -9.73 -3.59
CA ILE A 82 -0.50 -8.27 -3.78
C ILE A 82 0.15 -7.86 -5.11
N ARG A 83 1.34 -8.38 -5.43
CA ARG A 83 2.00 -8.10 -6.71
C ARG A 83 1.21 -8.63 -7.90
N GLU A 84 0.63 -9.81 -7.82
CA GLU A 84 -0.18 -10.41 -8.89
C GLU A 84 -1.44 -9.57 -9.15
N VAL A 85 -2.22 -9.28 -8.09
CA VAL A 85 -3.48 -8.53 -8.19
C VAL A 85 -3.24 -7.10 -8.69
N LEU A 86 -2.16 -6.47 -8.23
CA LEU A 86 -1.76 -5.14 -8.67
C LEU A 86 -0.92 -5.15 -9.96
N LYS A 87 -0.72 -6.31 -10.60
CA LYS A 87 0.08 -6.47 -11.82
C LYS A 87 1.46 -5.81 -11.75
N LEU A 88 2.07 -5.85 -10.58
CA LEU A 88 3.40 -5.28 -10.34
C LEU A 88 4.43 -6.21 -10.97
N GLY A 89 4.99 -5.78 -12.10
CA GLY A 89 5.93 -6.57 -12.89
C GLY A 89 7.12 -7.11 -12.09
N SER A 90 7.71 -8.19 -12.61
CA SER A 90 9.04 -8.65 -12.24
C SER A 90 10.04 -7.75 -12.95
N ILE A 91 10.72 -6.87 -12.20
CA ILE A 91 11.90 -6.13 -12.70
C ILE A 91 13.12 -7.02 -12.48
#